data_AF-A0A5C7M0Z7-F1
#
_entry.id   AF-A0A5C7M0Z7-F1
#
_cell.length_a   1.000
_cell.length_b   1.000
_cell.length_c   1.000
_cell.angle_alpha   90.00
_cell.angle_beta   90.00
_cell.angle_gamma   90.00
#
_symmetry.space_group_name_H-M   'P 1'
#
loop_
_entity.id
_entity.type
_entity.pdbx_description
1 polymer ?
#
loop_
_entity_poly.entity_id
_entity_poly.type
_entity_poly.pdbx_seq_one_letter_code
_entity_poly.pdbx_strand_id
1 'polypeptide(L)' 'MNYYNEFDPHAAAWLRELIKAGLIPDGHVDERSIVEVQPIDLIEYTQCHFFAGIGGWSLALQLAGVDATRPLWT' A
#
# COMPACT_ATOMS: atom_id res chain seq x y z
N MET A 1 -3.89 -8.87 3.30
CA MET A 1 -4.11 -7.92 2.19
C MET A 1 -3.46 -6.61 2.59
N ASN A 2 -2.71 -5.96 1.70
CA ASN A 2 -2.11 -4.66 1.99
C ASN A 2 -3.06 -3.52 1.61
N TYR A 3 -2.92 -2.37 2.27
CA TYR A 3 -3.58 -1.12 1.92
C TYR A 3 -2.53 -0.12 1.45
N TYR A 4 -2.80 0.52 0.32
CA TYR A 4 -1.97 1.57 -0.26
C TYR A 4 -2.83 2.82 -0.43
N ASN A 5 -2.53 3.90 0.28
CA ASN A 5 -3.15 5.19 0.04
C ASN A 5 -2.23 6.06 -0.83
N GLU A 6 -2.74 6.52 -1.96
CA GLU A 6 -2.06 7.46 -2.85
C GLU A 6 -3.09 8.28 -3.60
N PHE A 7 -3.14 9.59 -3.35
CA PHE A 7 -4.16 10.48 -3.92
C PHE A 7 -3.80 10.93 -5.34
N ASP A 8 -2.53 10.87 -5.74
CA ASP A 8 -2.11 11.19 -7.10
C ASP A 8 -2.54 10.04 -8.05
N PRO A 9 -3.43 10.30 -9.03
CA PRO A 9 -3.99 9.22 -9.86
C PRO A 9 -2.93 8.47 -10.68
N HIS A 10 -1.84 9.15 -11.06
CA HIS A 10 -0.77 8.53 -11.84
C HIS A 10 0.06 7.58 -10.98
N ALA A 11 0.44 7.99 -9.77
CA ALA A 11 1.13 7.15 -8.81
C ALA A 11 0.24 5.98 -8.34
N ALA A 12 -1.06 6.20 -8.13
CA ALA A 12 -2.01 5.13 -7.83
C ALA A 12 -2.12 4.09 -8.96
N ALA A 13 -2.19 4.55 -10.22
CA ALA A 13 -2.15 3.65 -11.38
C ALA A 13 -0.84 2.85 -11.45
N TRP A 14 0.29 3.49 -11.15
CA TRP A 14 1.59 2.82 -11.08
C TRP A 14 1.62 1.72 -10.02
N LEU A 15 1.10 1.98 -8.81
CA LEU A 15 0.99 0.96 -7.74
C LEU A 15 0.18 -0.26 -8.20
N ARG A 16 -0.93 -0.05 -8.92
CA ARG A 16 -1.74 -1.16 -9.47
C ARG A 16 -0.98 -1.99 -10.49
N GLU A 17 -0.19 -1.37 -11.36
CA GLU A 17 0.64 -2.13 -12.31
C GLU A 17 1.78 -2.88 -11.60
N LEU A 18 2.37 -2.32 -10.54
CA LEU A 18 3.35 -3.04 -9.72
C LEU A 18 2.73 -4.27 -9.03
N ILE A 19 1.52 -4.12 -8.45
CA ILE A 19 0.76 -5.23 -7.85
C ILE A 19 0.48 -6.31 -8.89
N LYS A 20 -0.05 -5.92 -10.05
CA LYS A 20 -0.36 -6.83 -11.17
C LYS A 20 0.88 -7.55 -11.71
N ALA A 21 2.04 -6.91 -11.69
CA ALA A 21 3.32 -7.51 -12.06
C ALA A 21 3.92 -8.40 -10.94
N GLY A 22 3.31 -8.43 -9.75
CA GLY A 22 3.82 -9.15 -8.59
C GLY A 22 5.11 -8.56 -8.00
N LEU A 23 5.40 -7.28 -8.30
CA LEU A 23 6.61 -6.59 -7.84
C LEU A 23 6.49 -6.02 -6.43
N ILE A 24 5.26 -5.82 -5.95
CA ILE A 24 4.92 -5.53 -4.56
C ILE A 24 3.74 -6.43 -4.14
N PRO A 25 3.49 -6.63 -2.83
CA PRO A 25 2.41 -7.49 -2.35
C PRO A 25 1.01 -7.05 -2.83
N ASP A 26 0.11 -8.01 -2.92
CA ASP A 26 -1.29 -7.74 -3.31
C ASP A 26 -2.02 -6.86 -2.29
N GLY A 27 -2.85 -5.95 -2.79
CA GLY A 27 -3.53 -4.98 -1.93
C GLY A 27 -4.48 -4.03 -2.63
N HIS A 28 -5.20 -3.28 -1.80
CA HIS A 28 -6.12 -2.24 -2.24
C HIS A 28 -5.38 -0.92 -2.42
N VAL A 29 -5.57 -0.26 -3.57
CA VAL A 29 -5.07 1.09 -3.83
C VAL A 29 -6.22 2.08 -3.72
N ASP A 30 -6.19 2.86 -2.66
CA ASP A 30 -7.17 3.89 -2.32
C ASP A 30 -6.66 5.28 -2.76
N GLU A 31 -7.44 5.93 -3.63
CA GLU A 31 -7.15 7.26 -4.20
C GLU A 31 -7.79 8.43 -3.42
N ARG A 32 -8.51 8.15 -2.33
CA ARG A 32 -9.03 9.21 -1.47
C ARG A 32 -7.88 10.00 -0.86
N SER A 33 -8.13 11.27 -0.56
CA SER A 33 -7.18 12.04 0.25
C SER A 33 -7.03 11.38 1.62
N ILE A 34 -5.83 11.36 2.19
CA ILE A 34 -5.58 10.77 3.51
C ILE A 34 -6.50 11.37 4.60
N VAL A 35 -6.94 12.62 4.45
CA VAL A 35 -7.85 13.28 5.41
C VAL A 35 -9.26 12.68 5.40
N GLU A 36 -9.60 11.89 4.38
CA GLU A 36 -10.89 11.20 4.23
C GLU A 36 -10.82 9.75 4.71
N VAL A 37 -9.61 9.20 4.91
CA VAL A 37 -9.40 7.82 5.37
C VAL A 37 -9.66 7.75 6.87
N GLN A 38 -10.56 6.85 7.28
CA GLN A 38 -10.92 6.67 8.69
C GLN A 38 -10.26 5.40 9.25
N PRO A 39 -10.01 5.31 10.57
CA PRO A 39 -9.46 4.10 11.19
C PRO A 39 -10.27 2.83 10.89
N ILE A 40 -11.60 2.96 10.74
CA ILE A 40 -12.49 1.85 10.41
C ILE A 40 -12.21 1.27 9.00
N ASP A 41 -11.72 2.09 8.08
CA ASP A 41 -11.38 1.66 6.71
C ASP A 41 -10.13 0.76 6.71
N LEU A 42 -9.34 0.76 7.79
CA LEU A 42 -8.04 0.11 7.84
C LEU A 42 -8.05 -1.25 8.55
N ILE A 43 -9.14 -1.61 9.23
CA ILE A 43 -9.20 -2.75 10.16
C ILE A 43 -8.93 -4.09 9.48
N GLU A 44 -9.29 -4.23 8.21
CA GLU A 44 -9.13 -5.48 7.45
C GLU A 44 -7.74 -5.68 6.85
N TYR A 45 -6.86 -4.67 6.93
CA TYR A 45 -5.55 -4.69 6.28
C TYR A 45 -4.43 -4.99 7.27
N THR A 46 -3.48 -5.81 6.83
CA THR A 46 -2.34 -6.20 7.67
C THR A 46 -1.24 -5.14 7.65
N GLN A 47 -0.88 -4.68 6.44
CA GLN A 47 0.07 -3.59 6.26
C GLN A 47 -0.63 -2.41 5.60
N CYS A 48 -0.33 -1.21 6.06
CA CYS A 48 -0.85 0.04 5.48
C CYS A 48 0.31 0.93 5.07
N HIS A 49 0.35 1.29 3.79
CA HIS A 49 1.35 2.19 3.22
C HIS A 49 0.64 3.49 2.83
N PHE A 50 0.93 4.57 3.55
CA PHE A 50 0.32 5.88 3.31
C PHE A 50 1.26 6.74 2.46
N PHE A 51 0.70 7.61 1.62
CA PHE A 51 1.48 8.41 0.67
C PHE A 51 2.41 7.51 -0.16
N ALA A 52 1.85 6.41 -0.67
CA ALA A 52 2.63 5.26 -1.13
C ALA A 52 3.49 5.56 -2.37
N GLY A 53 3.18 6.63 -3.11
CA GLY A 53 3.93 7.09 -4.28
C GLY A 53 4.21 5.95 -5.24
N ILE A 54 5.50 5.64 -5.45
CA ILE A 54 5.95 4.58 -6.36
C ILE A 54 6.08 3.18 -5.73
N GLY A 55 5.62 2.99 -4.49
CA GLY A 55 5.63 1.68 -3.80
C GLY A 55 6.94 1.35 -3.05
N GLY A 56 7.77 2.36 -2.77
CA GLY A 56 9.13 2.18 -2.24
C GLY A 56 9.19 1.40 -0.92
N TRP A 57 8.35 1.75 0.06
CA TRP A 57 8.34 1.07 1.36
C TRP A 57 7.93 -0.39 1.27
N SER A 58 6.91 -0.69 0.46
CA SER A 58 6.44 -2.05 0.27
C SER A 58 7.53 -2.96 -0.30
N LEU A 59 8.24 -2.47 -1.33
CA LEU A 59 9.39 -3.17 -1.90
C LEU A 59 10.56 -3.28 -0.90
N ALA A 60 10.86 -2.22 -0.16
CA ALA A 60 11.94 -2.21 0.82
C ALA A 60 11.72 -3.25 1.94
N LEU A 61 10.48 -3.42 2.40
CA LEU A 61 10.11 -4.43 3.40
C LEU A 61 10.29 -5.85 2.86
N GLN A 62 9.89 -6.12 1.61
CA GLN A 62 10.15 -7.40 0.96
C GLN A 62 11.65 -7.68 0.86
N LEU A 63 12.45 -6.69 0.45
CA LEU A 63 13.92 -6.81 0.36
C LEU A 63 14.56 -7.05 1.73
N ALA A 64 14.00 -6.47 2.79
CA ALA A 64 14.42 -6.70 4.17
C ALA A 64 13.93 -8.05 4.75
N GLY A 65 13.17 -8.84 3.99
CA GLY A 65 12.62 -10.11 4.45
C GLY A 65 11.52 -9.96 5.50
N VAL A 66 10.85 -8.81 5.56
CA VAL A 66 9.69 -8.62 6.43
C VAL A 66 8.51 -9.36 5.84
N ASP A 67 7.97 -10.29 6.62
CA ASP A 67 6.82 -11.10 6.21
C ASP A 67 5.57 -10.24 5.97
N ALA A 68 4.82 -10.55 4.91
CA ALA A 68 3.61 -9.81 4.53
C ALA A 68 2.48 -9.91 5.57
N THR A 69 2.51 -10.92 6.45
CA THR A 69 1.57 -11.08 7.57
C THR A 69 1.94 -10.26 8.80
N ARG A 70 3.12 -9.63 8.81
CA ARG A 70 3.54 -8.78 9.92
C ARG A 70 2.75 -7.47 9.91
N PRO A 71 1.99 -7.14 10.96
CA PRO A 71 1.26 -5.88 11.02
C PRO A 71 2.21 -4.71 11.22
N LEU A 72 2.18 -3.75 10.30
CA LEU A 72 3.00 -2.54 10.34
C LEU A 72 2.44 -1.48 9.40
N TRP A 73 2.70 -0.22 9.70
CA TRP A 73 2.35 0.92 8.85
C TRP A 73 3.61 1.69 8.44
N THR A 74 3.62 2.24 7.22
CA THR A 74 4.70 3.09 6.69
C THR A 74 4.16 4.35 6.06
#